data_AF-A0AAU4R318-F1
#
_entry.id   AF-A0AAU4R318-F1
#
_cell.length_a   1.000
_cell.length_b   1.000
_cell.length_c   1.000
_cell.angle_alpha   90.00
_cell.angle_beta   90.00
_cell.angle_gamma   90.00
#
_symmetry.space_group_name_H-M   'P 1'
#
loop_
_entity.id
_entity.type
_entity.pdbx_description
1 polymer ?
#
loop_
_entity_poly.entity_id
_entity_poly.type
_entity_poly.pdbx_seq_one_letter_code
_entity_poly.pdbx_strand_id
1 'polypeptide(L)'
;MYEFEPASPTYAISDTIVEHRLRGRDRTRADLPGGYRLTLRTRERHGQLEAALAAPSPTGPARISAHTPTPVTSRILDTVTRYAPALPDARDARPPLEAVARLLTTGSPFQRPGEPGLFVRFGHAEAWLEGRRLSVTLGSPGSGLSLVLGGPWDAPSTARLTAAVLRELTDAEQLAGQVASLLQPGPWQVLSDQWHPDAALILPATRRMDPEDPLGRRISRALREVKHNLSAAQPDWGFQALISADGSAVALRVTPRERAVPRLVRKVVGDGAFDPDELGNTRTTFLPADLPPPPDFAPARPPHEVPSLDLKVAPKDEAYAYGVKLELGNWAYALDPRAVFYGPGWYPFHEHVTCREKDPTAPLNDRNVPTGRTVPARVRLSPDVADFSWGNEYVQLTPVDHRVEARLHLYAGQEQARTLVRTVTLEVDLRSRRVVLPVQMPADLRHQAEVKGRRILDLLQAARRERAQGAKEPRAVLGPWDRDPPSADT
;
A
#
# COMPACT_ATOMS: atom_id res chain seq x y z
N MET A 1 3.46 -21.63 35.89
CA MET A 1 2.01 -21.42 36.10
C MET A 1 1.41 -21.52 34.70
N TYR A 2 0.74 -22.63 34.39
CA TYR A 2 0.19 -22.87 33.04
C TYR A 2 -0.93 -21.86 32.81
N GLU A 3 -0.81 -21.02 31.78
CA GLU A 3 -1.92 -20.21 31.29
C GLU A 3 -3.05 -21.16 30.92
N PHE A 4 -4.20 -20.95 31.56
CA PHE A 4 -5.42 -21.68 31.25
C PHE A 4 -5.87 -21.20 29.87
N GLU A 5 -5.49 -21.90 28.80
CA GLU A 5 -6.18 -21.77 27.52
C GLU A 5 -7.56 -22.43 27.70
N PRO A 6 -8.67 -21.66 27.75
CA PRO A 6 -9.97 -22.28 27.80
C PRO A 6 -10.16 -23.14 26.55
N ALA A 7 -10.52 -24.41 26.72
CA ALA A 7 -10.82 -25.31 25.62
C ALA A 7 -11.83 -24.64 24.67
N SER A 8 -11.40 -24.34 23.44
CA SER A 8 -12.23 -23.56 22.52
C SER A 8 -13.55 -24.29 22.22
N PRO A 9 -14.70 -23.61 22.31
CA PRO A 9 -16.01 -24.22 22.06
C PRO A 9 -16.31 -24.43 20.56
N THR A 10 -15.35 -24.24 19.63
CA THR A 10 -15.55 -24.28 18.17
C THR A 10 -16.37 -25.48 17.68
N TYR A 11 -15.97 -26.70 18.08
CA TYR A 11 -16.64 -27.93 17.65
C TYR A 11 -18.05 -28.01 18.23
N ALA A 12 -18.22 -27.71 19.52
CA ALA A 12 -19.52 -27.72 20.18
C ALA A 12 -20.49 -26.67 19.59
N ILE A 13 -20.00 -25.50 19.18
CA ILE A 13 -20.79 -24.48 18.47
C ILE A 13 -21.27 -25.02 17.13
N SER A 14 -20.35 -25.56 16.32
CA SER A 14 -20.66 -26.08 14.99
C SER A 14 -21.68 -27.22 15.05
N ASP A 15 -21.46 -28.19 15.94
CA ASP A 15 -22.34 -29.33 16.15
C ASP A 15 -23.74 -28.88 16.57
N THR A 16 -23.84 -27.92 17.48
CA THR A 16 -25.13 -27.38 17.95
C THR A 16 -25.90 -26.71 16.81
N ILE A 17 -25.22 -25.96 15.93
CA ILE A 17 -25.87 -25.30 14.78
C ILE A 17 -26.34 -26.32 13.76
N VAL A 18 -25.50 -27.31 13.43
CA VAL A 18 -25.85 -28.40 12.50
C VAL A 18 -27.04 -29.18 13.04
N GLU A 19 -27.02 -29.58 14.31
CA GLU A 19 -28.12 -30.28 14.97
C GLU A 19 -29.42 -29.47 14.94
N HIS A 20 -29.36 -28.17 15.25
CA HIS A 20 -30.53 -27.28 15.24
C HIS A 20 -31.20 -27.23 13.86
N ARG A 21 -30.40 -27.13 12.78
CA ARG A 21 -30.91 -27.16 11.41
C ARG A 21 -31.44 -28.53 11.00
N LEU A 22 -30.70 -29.61 11.27
CA LEU A 22 -31.11 -30.97 10.92
C LEU A 22 -32.44 -31.34 11.58
N ARG A 23 -32.64 -30.92 12.83
CA ARG A 23 -33.88 -31.18 13.57
C ARG A 23 -35.01 -30.19 13.26
N GLY A 24 -34.75 -29.16 12.44
CA GLY A 24 -35.74 -28.15 12.05
C GLY A 24 -36.41 -27.47 13.24
N ARG A 25 -35.68 -27.24 14.34
CA ARG A 25 -36.23 -26.68 15.58
C ARG A 25 -36.44 -25.17 15.43
N ASP A 26 -37.49 -24.63 16.04
CA ASP A 26 -37.66 -23.17 16.13
C ASP A 26 -36.68 -22.54 17.13
N ARG A 27 -36.21 -23.33 18.10
CA ARG A 27 -35.26 -22.89 19.13
C ARG A 27 -34.38 -24.04 19.65
N THR A 28 -33.09 -23.78 19.81
CA THR A 28 -32.14 -24.65 20.52
C THR A 28 -31.41 -23.85 21.60
N ARG A 29 -31.13 -24.47 22.75
CA ARG A 29 -30.21 -23.94 23.76
C ARG A 29 -29.17 -25.01 24.08
N ALA A 30 -27.90 -24.65 24.12
CA ALA A 30 -26.80 -25.53 24.47
C ALA A 30 -25.84 -24.81 25.42
N ASP A 31 -25.40 -25.52 26.46
CA ASP A 31 -24.26 -25.10 27.28
C ASP A 31 -23.00 -25.65 26.61
N LEU A 32 -22.00 -24.79 26.44
CA LEU A 32 -20.76 -25.05 25.70
C LEU A 32 -19.57 -25.14 26.68
N PRO A 33 -18.44 -25.75 26.26
CA PRO A 33 -17.21 -25.76 27.04
C PRO A 33 -16.80 -24.35 27.49
N GLY A 34 -16.15 -24.27 28.65
CA GLY A 34 -15.71 -23.00 29.22
C GLY A 34 -16.81 -22.15 29.87
N GLY A 35 -18.06 -22.65 29.94
CA GLY A 35 -19.19 -21.99 30.63
C GLY A 35 -20.03 -21.07 29.73
N TYR A 36 -19.84 -21.14 28.41
CA TYR A 36 -20.62 -20.40 27.44
C TYR A 36 -22.01 -21.02 27.26
N ARG A 37 -23.00 -20.21 26.85
CA ARG A 37 -24.35 -20.69 26.52
C ARG A 37 -24.78 -20.16 25.16
N LEU A 38 -25.05 -21.05 24.23
CA LEU A 38 -25.56 -20.74 22.90
C LEU A 38 -27.08 -20.90 22.85
N THR A 39 -27.78 -19.89 22.33
CA THR A 39 -29.19 -19.96 21.98
C THR A 39 -29.32 -19.75 20.48
N LEU A 40 -29.99 -20.66 19.79
CA LEU A 40 -30.32 -20.57 18.37
C LEU A 40 -31.83 -20.43 18.20
N ARG A 41 -32.26 -19.64 17.22
CA ARG A 41 -33.67 -19.48 16.84
C ARG A 41 -33.82 -19.42 15.32
N THR A 42 -34.88 -20.02 14.82
CA THR A 42 -35.33 -19.92 13.42
C THR A 42 -36.80 -19.49 13.44
N ARG A 43 -37.12 -18.29 12.95
CA ARG A 43 -38.49 -17.74 13.01
C ARG A 43 -39.44 -18.38 11.99
N GLU A 44 -38.91 -18.94 10.91
CA GLU A 44 -39.67 -19.60 9.85
C GLU A 44 -38.98 -20.92 9.48
N ARG A 45 -39.73 -21.89 8.93
CA ARG A 45 -39.17 -23.15 8.44
C ARG A 45 -38.27 -22.83 7.24
N HIS A 46 -36.95 -23.03 7.38
CA HIS A 46 -35.89 -22.53 6.47
C HIS A 46 -35.61 -21.01 6.52
N GLY A 47 -36.12 -20.32 7.53
CA GLY A 47 -35.89 -18.89 7.76
C GLY A 47 -34.52 -18.56 8.34
N GLN A 48 -34.37 -17.29 8.71
CA GLN A 48 -33.11 -16.72 9.23
C GLN A 48 -32.72 -17.35 10.58
N LEU A 49 -31.43 -17.67 10.73
CA LEU A 49 -30.87 -18.27 11.96
C LEU A 49 -30.34 -17.17 12.89
N GLU A 50 -31.07 -16.84 13.95
CA GLU A 50 -30.56 -15.98 15.01
C GLU A 50 -29.72 -16.79 16.01
N ALA A 51 -28.51 -16.34 16.33
CA ALA A 51 -27.69 -16.91 17.40
C ALA A 51 -27.51 -15.91 18.56
N ALA A 52 -27.33 -16.42 19.77
CA ALA A 52 -26.94 -15.61 20.91
C ALA A 52 -26.00 -16.42 21.77
N LEU A 53 -24.81 -15.88 22.02
CA LEU A 53 -23.77 -16.53 22.78
C LEU A 53 -23.54 -15.77 24.09
N ALA A 54 -23.90 -16.37 25.21
CA ALA A 54 -23.59 -15.82 26.51
C ALA A 54 -22.23 -16.37 26.98
N ALA A 55 -21.33 -15.47 27.36
CA ALA A 55 -20.09 -15.84 28.04
C ALA A 55 -20.35 -16.03 29.55
N PRO A 56 -19.53 -16.82 30.26
CA PRO A 56 -19.62 -16.98 31.70
C PRO A 56 -19.07 -15.73 32.38
N SER A 57 -19.92 -14.71 32.55
CA SER A 57 -19.60 -13.49 33.29
C SER A 57 -20.88 -12.75 33.71
N PRO A 58 -20.91 -12.08 34.89
CA PRO A 58 -22.09 -11.43 35.44
C PRO A 58 -22.67 -10.25 34.63
N THR A 59 -21.99 -9.73 33.59
CA THR A 59 -22.42 -8.50 32.87
C THR A 59 -22.98 -8.68 31.45
N GLY A 60 -23.29 -9.90 31.03
CA GLY A 60 -24.29 -10.13 29.97
C GLY A 60 -23.79 -10.59 28.58
N PRO A 61 -24.73 -10.88 27.68
CA PRO A 61 -24.51 -11.76 26.52
C PRO A 61 -23.93 -11.04 25.30
N ALA A 62 -23.02 -11.71 24.58
CA ALA A 62 -22.75 -11.40 23.17
C ALA A 62 -23.92 -11.92 22.32
N ARG A 63 -24.88 -11.06 22.02
CA ARG A 63 -25.94 -11.40 21.05
C ARG A 63 -25.30 -11.40 19.66
N ILE A 64 -25.57 -12.41 18.83
CA ILE A 64 -25.01 -12.61 17.49
C ILE A 64 -26.16 -12.91 16.53
N SER A 65 -26.86 -11.88 16.10
CA SER A 65 -27.86 -12.05 15.05
C SER A 65 -27.10 -12.14 13.72
N ALA A 66 -27.00 -13.34 13.14
CA ALA A 66 -26.40 -13.58 11.82
C ALA A 66 -27.52 -13.95 10.83
N HIS A 67 -27.37 -13.59 9.55
CA HIS A 67 -28.43 -13.76 8.55
C HIS A 67 -27.95 -14.62 7.38
N THR A 68 -27.34 -15.79 7.66
CA THR A 68 -26.45 -16.46 6.68
C THR A 68 -26.26 -17.98 6.76
N PRO A 69 -25.54 -18.60 5.79
CA PRO A 69 -25.17 -20.02 5.78
C PRO A 69 -24.33 -20.44 6.99
N THR A 70 -24.49 -21.71 7.36
CA THR A 70 -24.01 -22.37 8.58
C THR A 70 -22.50 -22.25 8.90
N PRO A 71 -21.56 -22.36 7.95
CA PRO A 71 -20.13 -22.42 8.28
C PRO A 71 -19.53 -21.07 8.71
N VAL A 72 -20.00 -19.97 8.13
CA VAL A 72 -19.50 -18.62 8.46
C VAL A 72 -19.92 -18.23 9.89
N THR A 73 -21.14 -18.61 10.29
CA THR A 73 -21.66 -18.34 11.63
C THR A 73 -20.85 -19.00 12.73
N SER A 74 -20.38 -20.25 12.55
CA SER A 74 -19.56 -20.92 13.56
C SER A 74 -18.15 -20.32 13.67
N ARG A 75 -17.51 -19.95 12.56
CA ARG A 75 -16.20 -19.26 12.57
C ARG A 75 -16.26 -17.89 13.25
N ILE A 76 -17.33 -17.14 13.00
CA ILE A 76 -17.57 -15.85 13.68
C ILE A 76 -17.80 -16.06 15.18
N LEU A 77 -18.62 -17.03 15.57
CA LEU A 77 -18.88 -17.33 16.98
C LEU A 77 -17.61 -17.73 17.72
N ASP A 78 -16.78 -18.59 17.11
CA ASP A 78 -15.47 -18.96 17.65
C ASP A 78 -14.53 -17.73 17.77
N THR A 79 -14.47 -16.90 16.73
CA THR A 79 -13.72 -15.63 16.75
C THR A 79 -14.17 -14.72 17.89
N VAL A 80 -15.48 -14.61 18.13
CA VAL A 80 -16.00 -13.84 19.27
C VAL A 80 -15.54 -14.46 20.59
N THR A 81 -15.54 -15.78 20.75
CA THR A 81 -15.05 -16.42 21.99
C THR A 81 -13.56 -16.21 22.25
N ARG A 82 -12.75 -16.10 21.19
CA ARG A 82 -11.30 -15.89 21.30
C ARG A 82 -10.92 -14.44 21.62
N TYR A 83 -11.65 -13.46 21.07
CA TYR A 83 -11.27 -12.05 21.15
C TYR A 83 -12.17 -11.19 22.07
N ALA A 84 -13.34 -11.68 22.47
CA ALA A 84 -14.14 -10.99 23.49
C ALA A 84 -13.44 -11.10 24.85
N PRO A 85 -13.11 -9.98 25.52
CA PRO A 85 -12.40 -10.00 26.78
C PRO A 85 -13.32 -10.49 27.90
N ALA A 86 -12.73 -11.15 28.90
CA ALA A 86 -13.41 -11.37 30.17
C ALA A 86 -13.44 -10.04 30.94
N LEU A 87 -14.58 -9.32 30.86
CA LEU A 87 -14.88 -8.07 31.61
C LEU A 87 -13.82 -6.95 31.45
N PRO A 88 -14.02 -5.96 30.58
CA PRO A 88 -13.32 -4.68 30.78
C PRO A 88 -13.82 -4.01 32.07
N ASP A 89 -12.97 -3.18 32.70
CA ASP A 89 -13.41 -2.30 33.79
C ASP A 89 -14.65 -1.51 33.32
N ALA A 90 -15.59 -1.23 34.22
CA ALA A 90 -16.78 -0.44 33.91
C ALA A 90 -16.43 0.94 33.31
N ARG A 91 -15.23 1.46 33.64
CA ARG A 91 -14.66 2.68 33.07
C ARG A 91 -14.24 2.54 31.60
N ASP A 92 -13.80 1.34 31.20
CA ASP A 92 -13.28 1.04 29.86
C ASP A 92 -14.33 0.41 28.93
N ALA A 93 -15.50 0.05 29.48
CA ALA A 93 -16.62 -0.57 28.78
C ALA A 93 -17.36 0.35 27.77
N ARG A 94 -16.83 1.56 27.52
CA ARG A 94 -17.26 2.54 26.49
C ARG A 94 -16.01 3.26 25.97
N PRO A 95 -15.15 2.58 25.20
CA PRO A 95 -13.91 3.16 24.76
C PRO A 95 -14.18 4.36 23.84
N PRO A 96 -13.41 5.45 23.94
CA PRO A 96 -13.45 6.54 22.96
C PRO A 96 -13.23 5.99 21.55
N LEU A 97 -14.02 6.46 20.58
CA LEU A 97 -13.93 5.97 19.20
C LEU A 97 -12.56 6.26 18.58
N GLU A 98 -11.89 7.35 18.98
CA GLU A 98 -10.53 7.63 18.50
C GLU A 98 -9.52 6.60 19.01
N ALA A 99 -9.69 6.09 20.23
CA ALA A 99 -8.82 5.05 20.78
C ALA A 99 -8.98 3.73 20.01
N VAL A 100 -10.22 3.38 19.64
CA VAL A 100 -10.49 2.20 18.79
C VAL A 100 -9.89 2.40 17.40
N ALA A 101 -10.11 3.56 16.78
CA ALA A 101 -9.60 3.87 15.44
C ALA A 101 -8.09 3.75 15.33
N ARG A 102 -7.33 4.16 16.37
CA ARG A 102 -5.87 4.05 16.43
C ARG A 102 -5.36 2.61 16.52
N LEU A 103 -6.18 1.69 17.03
CA LEU A 103 -5.81 0.28 17.25
C LEU A 103 -6.27 -0.63 16.11
N LEU A 104 -7.07 -0.13 15.15
CA LEU A 104 -7.50 -0.90 14.00
C LEU A 104 -6.34 -1.19 13.06
N THR A 105 -6.20 -2.47 12.71
CA THR A 105 -5.19 -2.98 11.78
C THR A 105 -5.77 -3.43 10.45
N THR A 106 -7.10 -3.39 10.29
CA THR A 106 -7.83 -3.84 9.09
C THR A 106 -8.86 -2.79 8.68
N GLY A 107 -8.91 -2.50 7.39
CA GLY A 107 -9.81 -1.52 6.80
C GLY A 107 -9.44 -0.08 7.17
N SER A 108 -10.22 0.89 6.68
CA SER A 108 -10.03 2.29 7.05
C SER A 108 -11.16 2.80 7.91
N PRO A 109 -10.86 3.35 9.10
CA PRO A 109 -11.85 4.05 9.89
C PRO A 109 -12.27 5.37 9.22
N PHE A 110 -13.56 5.72 9.32
CA PHE A 110 -14.12 7.01 8.93
C PHE A 110 -15.40 7.31 9.74
N GLN A 111 -15.83 8.56 9.73
CA GLN A 111 -17.11 9.00 10.29
C GLN A 111 -18.01 9.52 9.17
N ARG A 112 -19.32 9.27 9.28
CA ARG A 112 -20.32 9.79 8.35
C ARG A 112 -20.97 11.04 8.93
N PRO A 113 -21.16 12.12 8.14
CA PRO A 113 -21.84 13.31 8.61
C PRO A 113 -23.26 12.97 9.11
N GLY A 114 -23.57 13.32 10.35
CA GLY A 114 -24.91 13.12 10.93
C GLY A 114 -25.22 11.71 11.44
N GLU A 115 -24.32 10.73 11.28
CA GLU A 115 -24.48 9.39 11.84
C GLU A 115 -23.52 9.19 13.04
N PRO A 116 -24.01 8.81 14.23
CA PRO A 116 -23.16 8.52 15.37
C PRO A 116 -22.37 7.22 15.16
N GLY A 117 -21.11 7.21 15.57
CA GLY A 117 -20.25 6.02 15.58
C GLY A 117 -19.04 6.08 14.65
N LEU A 118 -18.29 4.98 14.63
CA LEU A 118 -17.11 4.79 13.79
C LEU A 118 -17.42 3.73 12.73
N PHE A 119 -17.19 4.07 11.46
CA PHE A 119 -17.36 3.15 10.34
C PHE A 119 -15.99 2.64 9.88
N VAL A 120 -15.92 1.36 9.50
CA VAL A 120 -14.70 0.73 9.00
C VAL A 120 -15.06 0.00 7.72
N ARG A 121 -14.48 0.42 6.59
CA ARG A 121 -14.68 -0.23 5.30
C ARG A 121 -13.52 -1.16 4.97
N PHE A 122 -13.84 -2.38 4.54
CA PHE A 122 -12.89 -3.39 4.10
C PHE A 122 -13.43 -4.13 2.87
N GLY A 123 -13.05 -3.64 1.68
CA GLY A 123 -13.64 -4.08 0.42
C GLY A 123 -15.15 -3.87 0.37
N HIS A 124 -15.90 -4.96 0.21
CA HIS A 124 -17.36 -4.97 0.14
C HIS A 124 -18.04 -5.13 1.51
N ALA A 125 -17.27 -5.20 2.60
CA ALA A 125 -17.79 -5.23 3.96
C ALA A 125 -17.63 -3.87 4.66
N GLU A 126 -18.61 -3.55 5.50
CA GLU A 126 -18.61 -2.36 6.34
C GLU A 126 -18.98 -2.72 7.77
N ALA A 127 -18.11 -2.34 8.71
CA ALA A 127 -18.40 -2.38 10.14
C ALA A 127 -18.80 -1.00 10.64
N TRP A 128 -19.73 -0.97 11.58
CA TRP A 128 -20.24 0.20 12.26
C TRP A 128 -20.19 -0.03 13.77
N LEU A 129 -19.50 0.87 14.47
CA LEU A 129 -19.27 0.84 15.90
C LEU A 129 -19.99 2.00 16.56
N GLU A 130 -21.00 1.72 17.37
CA GLU A 130 -21.74 2.72 18.14
C GLU A 130 -21.96 2.27 19.58
N GLY A 131 -21.41 3.02 20.54
CA GLY A 131 -21.52 2.70 21.97
C GLY A 131 -20.92 1.33 22.31
N ARG A 132 -21.77 0.35 22.59
CA ARG A 132 -21.41 -1.05 22.92
C ARG A 132 -21.76 -2.05 21.82
N ARG A 133 -22.04 -1.54 20.63
CA ARG A 133 -22.58 -2.33 19.51
C ARG A 133 -21.61 -2.27 18.35
N LEU A 134 -21.20 -3.44 17.88
CA LEU A 134 -20.51 -3.63 16.61
C LEU A 134 -21.51 -4.26 15.65
N SER A 135 -21.89 -3.54 14.60
CA SER A 135 -22.71 -4.06 13.51
C SER A 135 -21.83 -4.22 12.28
N VAL A 136 -21.85 -5.36 11.60
CA VAL A 136 -21.09 -5.57 10.37
C VAL A 136 -22.04 -6.00 9.27
N THR A 137 -21.96 -5.34 8.12
CA THR A 137 -22.75 -5.64 6.93
C THR A 137 -21.82 -6.03 5.79
N LEU A 138 -22.10 -7.17 5.15
CA LEU A 138 -21.40 -7.63 3.95
C LEU A 138 -22.28 -7.39 2.72
N GLY A 139 -21.89 -6.49 1.81
CA GLY A 139 -22.71 -6.09 0.65
C GLY A 139 -23.69 -4.95 0.97
N SER A 140 -24.73 -4.78 0.14
CA SER A 140 -25.72 -3.72 0.32
C SER A 140 -26.66 -3.96 1.51
N PRO A 141 -27.09 -2.89 2.23
CA PRO A 141 -28.10 -3.00 3.28
C PRO A 141 -29.37 -3.69 2.76
N GLY A 142 -29.80 -4.75 3.43
CA GLY A 142 -31.03 -5.50 3.08
C GLY A 142 -30.84 -6.72 2.18
N SER A 143 -29.67 -6.93 1.57
CA SER A 143 -29.35 -8.13 0.78
C SER A 143 -28.08 -8.86 1.24
N GLY A 144 -27.47 -8.38 2.33
CA GLY A 144 -26.17 -8.79 2.85
C GLY A 144 -26.20 -9.51 4.20
N LEU A 145 -25.09 -10.13 4.59
CA LEU A 145 -24.89 -10.66 5.95
C LEU A 145 -24.85 -9.48 6.91
N SER A 146 -25.79 -9.40 7.86
CA SER A 146 -25.71 -8.48 9.00
C SER A 146 -25.36 -9.26 10.27
N LEU A 147 -24.28 -8.87 10.95
CA LEU A 147 -23.87 -9.33 12.27
C LEU A 147 -24.05 -8.17 13.25
N VAL A 148 -24.69 -8.40 14.39
CA VAL A 148 -24.69 -7.44 15.50
C VAL A 148 -24.10 -8.13 16.71
N LEU A 149 -23.06 -7.52 17.27
CA LEU A 149 -22.43 -7.89 18.53
C LEU A 149 -22.78 -6.81 19.56
N GLY A 150 -23.03 -7.23 20.79
CA GLY A 150 -23.26 -6.32 21.91
C GLY A 150 -22.49 -6.76 23.14
N GLY A 151 -21.82 -5.83 23.82
CA GLY A 151 -21.11 -6.15 25.06
C GLY A 151 -20.25 -5.00 25.59
N PRO A 152 -19.87 -5.03 26.87
CA PRO A 152 -18.80 -4.17 27.34
C PRO A 152 -17.47 -4.68 26.75
N TRP A 153 -16.81 -3.87 25.92
CA TRP A 153 -15.49 -4.16 25.37
C TRP A 153 -14.59 -2.95 25.59
N ASP A 154 -13.31 -3.20 25.86
CA ASP A 154 -12.31 -2.14 25.82
C ASP A 154 -11.93 -1.80 24.37
N ALA A 155 -11.10 -0.77 24.18
CA ALA A 155 -10.66 -0.36 22.84
C ALA A 155 -9.86 -1.46 22.10
N PRO A 156 -8.87 -2.13 22.74
CA PRO A 156 -8.09 -3.20 22.09
C PRO A 156 -8.93 -4.38 21.62
N SER A 157 -9.88 -4.84 22.42
CA SER A 157 -10.76 -5.95 22.01
C SER A 157 -11.78 -5.52 20.99
N THR A 158 -12.32 -4.30 21.06
CA THR A 158 -13.20 -3.77 20.01
C THR A 158 -12.47 -3.74 18.67
N ALA A 159 -11.23 -3.25 18.62
CA ALA A 159 -10.43 -3.22 17.40
C ALA A 159 -10.09 -4.61 16.87
N ARG A 160 -9.61 -5.52 17.73
CA ARG A 160 -9.29 -6.92 17.36
C ARG A 160 -10.52 -7.68 16.85
N LEU A 161 -11.65 -7.54 17.54
CA LEU A 161 -12.90 -8.19 17.17
C LEU A 161 -13.42 -7.65 15.83
N THR A 162 -13.38 -6.33 15.62
CA THR A 162 -13.76 -5.72 14.34
C THR A 162 -12.90 -6.24 13.20
N ALA A 163 -11.58 -6.24 13.37
CA ALA A 163 -10.64 -6.73 12.36
C ALA A 163 -10.83 -8.22 12.05
N ALA A 164 -11.01 -9.07 13.07
CA ALA A 164 -11.19 -10.50 12.90
C ALA A 164 -12.52 -10.83 12.22
N VAL A 165 -13.62 -10.19 12.63
CA VAL A 165 -14.94 -10.37 12.02
C VAL A 165 -14.93 -9.95 10.54
N LEU A 166 -14.32 -8.79 10.22
CA LEU A 166 -14.22 -8.35 8.83
C LEU A 166 -13.46 -9.36 7.97
N ARG A 167 -12.33 -9.89 8.47
CA ARG A 167 -11.53 -10.89 7.74
C ARG A 167 -12.25 -12.22 7.52
N GLU A 168 -12.96 -12.70 8.54
CA GLU A 168 -13.77 -13.94 8.47
C GLU A 168 -14.94 -13.81 7.49
N LEU A 169 -15.55 -12.63 7.42
CA LEU A 169 -16.70 -12.37 6.57
C LEU A 169 -16.32 -12.25 5.09
N THR A 170 -15.15 -11.71 4.80
CA THR A 170 -14.71 -11.45 3.43
C THR A 170 -13.74 -12.50 2.90
N ASP A 171 -13.54 -13.62 3.62
CA ASP A 171 -12.55 -14.66 3.31
C ASP A 171 -11.16 -14.08 2.94
N ALA A 172 -10.70 -13.07 3.70
CA ALA A 172 -9.54 -12.24 3.32
C ALA A 172 -8.21 -13.01 3.19
N GLU A 173 -8.15 -14.23 3.73
CA GLU A 173 -6.98 -15.10 3.66
C GLU A 173 -6.96 -15.98 2.41
N GLN A 174 -8.07 -16.09 1.68
CA GLN A 174 -8.20 -17.01 0.55
C GLN A 174 -7.17 -16.73 -0.54
N LEU A 175 -7.04 -15.47 -0.98
CA LEU A 175 -6.06 -15.09 -2.00
C LEU A 175 -4.62 -15.26 -1.49
N ALA A 176 -4.35 -14.92 -0.22
CA ALA A 176 -3.04 -15.11 0.37
C ALA A 176 -2.64 -16.60 0.38
N GLY A 177 -3.57 -17.50 0.70
CA GLY A 177 -3.37 -18.96 0.61
C GLY A 177 -3.11 -19.44 -0.81
N GLN A 178 -3.85 -18.94 -1.80
CA GLN A 178 -3.63 -19.26 -3.21
C GLN A 178 -2.24 -18.81 -3.67
N VAL A 179 -1.86 -17.57 -3.38
CA VAL A 179 -0.53 -17.03 -3.68
C VAL A 179 0.56 -17.87 -3.02
N ALA A 180 0.40 -18.19 -1.72
CA ALA A 180 1.36 -19.02 -0.98
C ALA A 180 1.54 -20.41 -1.61
N SER A 181 0.47 -21.02 -2.12
CA SER A 181 0.53 -22.35 -2.76
C SER A 181 1.27 -22.37 -4.10
N LEU A 182 1.36 -21.22 -4.78
CA LEU A 182 2.05 -21.08 -6.06
C LEU A 182 3.51 -20.63 -5.90
N LEU A 183 3.87 -20.10 -4.73
CA LEU A 183 5.24 -19.72 -4.45
C LEU A 183 6.10 -20.95 -4.18
N GLN A 184 7.29 -20.97 -4.75
CA GLN A 184 8.29 -21.93 -4.32
C GLN A 184 8.70 -21.65 -2.86
N PRO A 185 9.01 -22.69 -2.07
CA PRO A 185 9.54 -22.53 -0.72
C PRO A 185 10.73 -21.57 -0.73
N GLY A 186 10.68 -20.55 0.10
CA GLY A 186 11.68 -19.49 0.12
C GLY A 186 11.52 -18.58 1.35
N PRO A 187 12.34 -17.53 1.45
CA PRO A 187 12.32 -16.59 2.58
C PRO A 187 11.14 -15.60 2.47
N TRP A 188 9.96 -16.10 2.10
CA TRP A 188 8.77 -15.31 1.82
C TRP A 188 7.69 -15.57 2.85
N GLN A 189 7.03 -14.51 3.28
CA GLN A 189 5.79 -14.57 4.03
C GLN A 189 4.68 -13.99 3.16
N VAL A 190 3.59 -14.74 3.00
CA VAL A 190 2.39 -14.26 2.32
C VAL A 190 1.33 -13.96 3.37
N LEU A 191 0.79 -12.74 3.34
CA LEU A 191 -0.24 -12.26 4.25
C LEU A 191 -1.45 -11.76 3.47
N SER A 192 -2.63 -11.79 4.08
CA SER A 192 -3.78 -11.02 3.60
C SER A 192 -3.47 -9.52 3.65
N ASP A 193 -3.91 -8.77 2.65
CA ASP A 193 -3.81 -7.32 2.69
C ASP A 193 -4.71 -6.76 3.81
N GLN A 194 -4.20 -5.75 4.50
CA GLN A 194 -4.91 -5.10 5.61
C GLN A 194 -5.97 -4.11 5.09
N TRP A 195 -5.87 -3.68 3.83
CA TRP A 195 -6.74 -2.66 3.26
C TRP A 195 -7.89 -3.22 2.43
N HIS A 196 -7.69 -4.38 1.79
CA HIS A 196 -8.70 -4.97 0.91
C HIS A 196 -8.68 -6.51 0.96
N PRO A 197 -9.82 -7.19 1.06
CA PRO A 197 -9.87 -8.65 1.16
C PRO A 197 -9.43 -9.38 -0.12
N ASP A 198 -9.69 -8.80 -1.29
CA ASP A 198 -9.25 -9.35 -2.59
C ASP A 198 -7.77 -9.03 -2.92
N ALA A 199 -6.94 -8.77 -1.90
CA ALA A 199 -5.53 -8.47 -2.08
C ALA A 199 -4.65 -9.27 -1.11
N ALA A 200 -3.47 -9.65 -1.58
CA ALA A 200 -2.46 -10.35 -0.79
C ALA A 200 -1.13 -9.58 -0.83
N LEU A 201 -0.31 -9.77 0.20
CA LEU A 201 1.00 -9.17 0.36
C LEU A 201 2.06 -10.25 0.48
N ILE A 202 3.08 -10.17 -0.37
CA ILE A 202 4.30 -10.98 -0.28
C ILE A 202 5.39 -10.10 0.31
N LEU A 203 5.94 -10.55 1.43
CA LEU A 203 6.96 -9.87 2.23
C LEU A 203 8.16 -10.80 2.44
N PRO A 204 9.36 -10.30 2.73
CA PRO A 204 10.45 -11.10 3.26
C PRO A 204 10.09 -11.67 4.64
N ALA A 205 10.41 -12.93 4.89
CA ALA A 205 10.16 -13.59 6.18
C ALA A 205 11.03 -12.99 7.31
N THR A 206 12.24 -12.55 6.97
CA THR A 206 13.14 -11.85 7.90
C THR A 206 12.82 -10.37 7.94
N ARG A 207 12.36 -9.88 9.10
CA ARG A 207 12.12 -8.45 9.35
C ARG A 207 13.39 -7.63 9.62
N ARG A 208 14.54 -8.28 9.80
CA ARG A 208 15.82 -7.59 10.00
C ARG A 208 16.40 -7.21 8.65
N MET A 209 16.81 -5.96 8.51
CA MET A 209 17.66 -5.55 7.39
C MET A 209 18.91 -6.43 7.38
N ASP A 210 19.25 -6.94 6.20
CA ASP A 210 20.55 -7.56 5.95
C ASP A 210 21.63 -6.46 6.12
N PRO A 211 22.58 -6.59 7.07
CA PRO A 211 23.64 -5.61 7.26
C PRO A 211 24.49 -5.38 5.99
N GLU A 212 24.57 -6.40 5.12
CA GLU A 212 25.27 -6.30 3.83
C GLU A 212 24.41 -5.71 2.71
N ASP A 213 23.11 -5.56 2.95
CA ASP A 213 22.14 -4.97 2.03
C ASP A 213 21.22 -3.98 2.78
N PRO A 214 21.78 -2.88 3.32
CA PRO A 214 21.06 -1.91 4.15
C PRO A 214 19.96 -1.15 3.38
N LEU A 215 19.90 -1.36 2.07
CA LEU A 215 18.92 -0.78 1.15
C LEU A 215 17.94 -1.82 0.64
N GLY A 216 18.00 -3.09 1.05
CA GLY A 216 17.05 -4.12 0.61
C GLY A 216 17.05 -4.38 -0.90
N ARG A 217 18.18 -4.23 -1.59
CA ARG A 217 18.32 -4.45 -3.04
C ARG A 217 18.21 -5.92 -3.42
N ARG A 218 18.81 -6.82 -2.64
CA ARG A 218 18.69 -8.27 -2.79
C ARG A 218 17.22 -8.66 -2.65
N ILE A 219 16.54 -8.12 -1.64
CA ILE A 219 15.10 -8.31 -1.42
C ILE A 219 14.29 -7.78 -2.62
N SER A 220 14.59 -6.57 -3.09
CA SER A 220 13.87 -5.98 -4.22
C SER A 220 14.04 -6.78 -5.52
N ARG A 221 15.24 -7.34 -5.77
CA ARG A 221 15.48 -8.24 -6.93
C ARG A 221 14.71 -9.54 -6.78
N ALA A 222 14.76 -10.15 -5.61
CA ALA A 222 14.10 -11.41 -5.33
C ALA A 222 12.55 -11.26 -5.40
N LEU A 223 11.98 -10.13 -4.95
CA LEU A 223 10.56 -9.81 -5.13
C LEU A 223 10.18 -9.63 -6.62
N ARG A 224 11.11 -9.15 -7.46
CA ARG A 224 10.90 -9.05 -8.91
C ARG A 224 10.88 -10.42 -9.58
N GLU A 225 11.78 -11.32 -9.18
CA GLU A 225 11.77 -12.71 -9.64
C GLU A 225 10.47 -13.41 -9.24
N VAL A 226 10.01 -13.21 -8.00
CA VAL A 226 8.70 -13.70 -7.53
C VAL A 226 7.57 -13.15 -8.39
N LYS A 227 7.54 -11.83 -8.65
CA LYS A 227 6.56 -11.20 -9.55
C LYS A 227 6.57 -11.87 -10.93
N HIS A 228 7.75 -12.08 -11.51
CA HIS A 228 7.91 -12.67 -12.84
C HIS A 228 7.32 -14.09 -12.89
N ASN A 229 7.69 -14.94 -11.93
CA ASN A 229 7.22 -16.32 -11.86
C ASN A 229 5.70 -16.39 -11.65
N LEU A 230 5.15 -15.56 -10.75
CA LEU A 230 3.70 -15.50 -10.52
C LEU A 230 2.95 -14.94 -11.73
N SER A 231 3.51 -13.96 -12.43
CA SER A 231 2.88 -13.40 -13.64
C SER A 231 2.79 -14.44 -14.76
N ALA A 232 3.79 -15.31 -14.87
CA ALA A 232 3.78 -16.41 -15.83
C ALA A 232 2.75 -17.50 -15.45
N ALA A 233 2.60 -17.80 -14.16
CA ALA A 233 1.66 -18.80 -13.68
C ALA A 233 0.20 -18.29 -13.65
N GLN A 234 -0.01 -17.00 -13.44
CA GLN A 234 -1.33 -16.36 -13.26
C GLN A 234 -1.39 -15.03 -14.03
N PRO A 235 -1.65 -15.06 -15.36
CA PRO A 235 -1.66 -13.87 -16.19
C PRO A 235 -2.78 -12.89 -15.84
N ASP A 236 -3.85 -13.37 -15.22
CA ASP A 236 -5.01 -12.56 -14.80
C ASP A 236 -4.78 -11.81 -13.49
N TRP A 237 -3.58 -11.91 -12.91
CA TRP A 237 -3.21 -11.16 -11.71
C TRP A 237 -2.51 -9.85 -12.03
N GLY A 238 -2.76 -8.87 -11.18
CA GLY A 238 -2.12 -7.57 -11.12
C GLY A 238 -1.12 -7.53 -9.96
N PHE A 239 -0.03 -6.80 -10.16
CA PHE A 239 1.07 -6.74 -9.21
C PHE A 239 1.48 -5.29 -8.97
N GLN A 240 1.60 -4.93 -7.69
CA GLN A 240 2.05 -3.61 -7.27
C GLN A 240 3.24 -3.76 -6.31
N ALA A 241 4.42 -3.30 -6.74
CA ALA A 241 5.55 -3.15 -5.85
C ALA A 241 5.28 -2.01 -4.85
N LEU A 242 5.44 -2.28 -3.56
CA LEU A 242 5.39 -1.27 -2.51
C LEU A 242 6.82 -0.82 -2.23
N ILE A 243 7.09 0.43 -2.58
CA ILE A 243 8.44 1.00 -2.63
C ILE A 243 8.67 1.89 -1.41
N SER A 244 9.69 1.60 -0.61
CA SER A 244 10.07 2.38 0.57
C SER A 244 10.59 3.78 0.21
N ALA A 245 10.84 4.61 1.22
CA ALA A 245 11.34 5.98 1.01
C ALA A 245 12.70 6.02 0.29
N ASP A 246 13.56 5.05 0.57
CA ASP A 246 14.89 4.85 -0.03
C ASP A 246 14.85 4.28 -1.46
N GLY A 247 13.67 3.89 -1.95
CA GLY A 247 13.45 3.46 -3.33
C GLY A 247 13.40 1.94 -3.53
N SER A 248 13.65 1.12 -2.51
CA SER A 248 13.61 -0.33 -2.70
C SER A 248 12.21 -0.92 -2.58
N ALA A 249 11.92 -2.00 -3.33
CA ALA A 249 10.69 -2.74 -3.11
C ALA A 249 10.79 -3.52 -1.78
N VAL A 250 9.88 -3.23 -0.86
CA VAL A 250 9.80 -3.89 0.46
C VAL A 250 8.71 -4.95 0.52
N ALA A 251 7.77 -4.90 -0.42
CA ALA A 251 6.68 -5.84 -0.54
C ALA A 251 6.15 -5.89 -1.97
N LEU A 252 5.53 -7.01 -2.32
CA LEU A 252 4.74 -7.16 -3.55
C LEU A 252 3.29 -7.39 -3.19
N ARG A 253 2.41 -6.48 -3.61
CA ARG A 253 0.96 -6.63 -3.47
C ARG A 253 0.40 -7.29 -4.71
N VAL A 254 -0.42 -8.32 -4.52
CA VAL A 254 -1.03 -9.15 -5.57
C VAL A 254 -2.55 -8.98 -5.52
N THR A 255 -3.17 -8.78 -6.69
CA THR A 255 -4.62 -8.55 -6.82
C THR A 255 -5.15 -9.19 -8.10
N PRO A 256 -6.29 -9.89 -8.12
CA PRO A 256 -6.91 -10.33 -9.39
C PRO A 256 -7.35 -9.11 -10.23
N ARG A 257 -7.06 -9.09 -11.54
CA ARG A 257 -7.32 -7.90 -12.40
C ARG A 257 -8.79 -7.54 -12.54
N GLU A 258 -9.67 -8.52 -12.47
CA GLU A 258 -11.13 -8.32 -12.54
C GLU A 258 -11.72 -7.68 -11.27
N ARG A 259 -10.96 -7.67 -10.16
CA ARG A 259 -11.43 -7.13 -8.88
C ARG A 259 -11.07 -5.65 -8.78
N ALA A 260 -12.05 -4.84 -8.38
CA ALA A 260 -11.87 -3.41 -8.15
C ALA A 260 -11.10 -3.15 -6.84
N VAL A 261 -9.79 -3.37 -6.85
CA VAL A 261 -8.92 -3.14 -5.70
C VAL A 261 -8.19 -1.79 -5.85
N PRO A 262 -8.38 -0.82 -4.93
CA PRO A 262 -7.66 0.44 -4.96
C PRO A 262 -6.14 0.23 -4.87
N ARG A 263 -5.36 0.99 -5.65
CA ARG A 263 -3.89 0.99 -5.53
C ARG A 263 -3.47 1.60 -4.20
N LEU A 264 -2.43 1.07 -3.58
CA LEU A 264 -1.81 1.71 -2.42
C LEU A 264 -0.84 2.80 -2.88
N VAL A 265 -0.97 4.00 -2.36
CA VAL A 265 -0.04 5.10 -2.57
C VAL A 265 0.84 5.27 -1.35
N ARG A 266 2.12 5.54 -1.60
CA ARG A 266 3.08 5.85 -0.56
C ARG A 266 2.72 7.19 0.07
N LYS A 267 2.49 7.23 1.39
CA LYS A 267 2.44 8.46 2.18
C LYS A 267 3.64 8.51 3.12
N VAL A 268 4.44 9.55 2.96
CA VAL A 268 5.49 9.92 3.92
C VAL A 268 4.81 10.82 4.94
N VAL A 269 4.64 10.34 6.17
CA VAL A 269 4.12 11.16 7.27
C VAL A 269 5.28 12.08 7.68
N GLY A 270 5.24 13.32 7.20
CA GLY A 270 6.12 14.37 7.71
C GLY A 270 5.47 14.99 8.92
N ASP A 271 5.87 14.56 10.12
CA ASP A 271 5.59 15.30 11.35
C ASP A 271 6.93 15.64 12.02
N GLY A 272 7.02 16.88 12.49
CA GLY A 272 8.26 17.54 12.92
C GLY A 272 8.98 16.92 14.13
N ALA A 273 10.18 17.46 14.34
CA ALA A 273 11.24 17.01 15.26
C ALA A 273 11.98 15.75 14.79
N PHE A 274 13.11 15.98 14.10
CA PHE A 274 14.18 14.99 14.00
C PHE A 274 14.71 14.72 15.42
N ASP A 275 14.51 13.52 15.94
CA ASP A 275 15.27 13.01 17.09
C ASP A 275 16.48 12.24 16.53
N PRO A 276 17.72 12.72 16.73
CA PRO A 276 18.92 12.11 16.14
C PRO A 276 19.23 10.69 16.66
N ASP A 277 18.53 10.20 17.69
CA ASP A 277 18.74 8.88 18.28
C ASP A 277 17.79 7.77 17.75
N GLU A 278 16.83 8.08 16.86
CA GLU A 278 15.99 7.06 16.20
C GLU A 278 16.70 6.44 14.97
N LEU A 279 17.73 5.65 15.25
CA LEU A 279 18.33 4.72 14.29
C LEU A 279 17.34 3.60 13.95
N GLY A 280 16.54 3.78 12.89
CA GLY A 280 15.85 2.68 12.21
C GLY A 280 14.41 2.99 11.77
N ASN A 281 14.20 3.08 10.46
CA ASN A 281 12.98 2.65 9.75
C ASN A 281 11.63 2.78 10.49
N THR A 282 11.09 3.99 10.63
CA THR A 282 9.63 4.19 10.73
C THR A 282 9.30 5.53 10.04
N ARG A 283 8.70 5.58 8.85
CA ARG A 283 7.23 5.73 8.67
C ARG A 283 6.90 5.80 7.16
N THR A 284 7.34 4.83 6.35
CA THR A 284 6.71 4.68 5.02
C THR A 284 5.39 3.96 5.23
N THR A 285 4.28 4.67 5.13
CA THR A 285 2.94 4.08 5.18
C THR A 285 2.37 4.00 3.78
N PHE A 286 1.69 2.91 3.47
CA PHE A 286 0.99 2.72 2.20
C PHE A 286 -0.50 2.78 2.49
N LEU A 287 -1.18 3.77 1.90
CA LEU A 287 -2.62 3.96 2.07
C LEU A 287 -3.32 3.84 0.71
N PRO A 288 -4.54 3.30 0.62
CA PRO A 288 -5.32 3.36 -0.62
C PRO A 288 -5.42 4.77 -1.20
N ALA A 289 -5.34 4.87 -2.53
CA ALA A 289 -5.43 6.14 -3.26
C ALA A 289 -6.74 6.91 -3.00
N ASP A 290 -7.82 6.18 -2.73
CA ASP A 290 -9.19 6.71 -2.67
C ASP A 290 -9.67 6.96 -1.22
N LEU A 291 -8.77 6.96 -0.24
CA LEU A 291 -9.16 7.19 1.14
C LEU A 291 -9.40 8.68 1.41
N PRO A 292 -10.54 9.03 2.05
CA PRO A 292 -10.66 10.35 2.66
C PRO A 292 -9.51 10.53 3.67
N PRO A 293 -8.97 11.74 3.81
CA PRO A 293 -7.94 12.00 4.80
C PRO A 293 -8.47 11.60 6.19
N PRO A 294 -7.62 11.06 7.08
CA PRO A 294 -7.98 10.98 8.49
C PRO A 294 -8.35 12.38 9.01
N PRO A 295 -9.17 12.50 10.07
CA PRO A 295 -9.50 13.80 10.66
C PRO A 295 -8.22 14.62 10.93
N ASP A 296 -8.26 15.89 10.52
CA ASP A 296 -7.14 16.77 10.12
C ASP A 296 -5.79 16.65 10.86
N PHE A 297 -4.73 16.55 10.06
CA PHE A 297 -3.48 17.31 10.23
C PHE A 297 -3.00 17.75 8.84
N ALA A 298 -3.35 18.97 8.44
CA ALA A 298 -2.86 19.56 7.21
C ALA A 298 -1.63 20.43 7.48
N PRO A 299 -0.56 20.30 6.68
CA PRO A 299 0.30 21.43 6.35
C PRO A 299 0.00 21.92 4.93
N ALA A 300 0.05 23.25 4.79
CA ALA A 300 -0.23 23.99 3.57
C ALA A 300 0.66 23.57 2.39
N ARG A 301 0.08 23.56 1.18
CA ARG A 301 0.84 23.54 -0.07
C ARG A 301 1.60 24.86 -0.21
N PRO A 302 2.92 24.86 -0.48
CA PRO A 302 3.56 26.06 -0.97
C PRO A 302 3.16 26.31 -2.45
N PRO A 303 3.19 27.57 -2.90
CA PRO A 303 2.77 27.96 -4.23
C PRO A 303 3.72 27.43 -5.31
N HIS A 304 3.15 27.16 -6.48
CA HIS A 304 3.90 26.88 -7.70
C HIS A 304 4.49 28.18 -8.25
N GLU A 305 5.80 28.36 -8.10
CA GLU A 305 6.59 29.24 -8.96
C GLU A 305 7.43 28.40 -9.92
N VAL A 306 7.47 28.81 -11.18
CA VAL A 306 8.39 28.30 -12.20
C VAL A 306 9.65 29.16 -12.09
N PRO A 307 10.82 28.63 -11.66
CA PRO A 307 12.03 29.44 -11.60
C PRO A 307 12.69 29.57 -12.98
N SER A 308 13.38 30.69 -13.18
CA SER A 308 14.39 30.88 -14.21
C SER A 308 15.60 29.96 -13.99
N LEU A 309 16.29 29.59 -15.07
CA LEU A 309 17.50 28.75 -15.06
C LEU A 309 18.69 29.46 -14.38
N ASP A 310 18.76 29.35 -13.05
CA ASP A 310 20.00 29.55 -12.31
C ASP A 310 20.71 28.18 -12.21
N LEU A 311 21.81 28.00 -12.94
CA LEU A 311 22.68 26.84 -12.76
C LEU A 311 23.36 26.92 -11.39
N LYS A 312 22.88 26.11 -10.43
CA LYS A 312 23.36 26.11 -9.04
C LYS A 312 24.22 24.89 -8.74
N VAL A 313 25.29 25.14 -7.99
CA VAL A 313 26.02 24.14 -7.19
C VAL A 313 25.67 24.44 -5.75
N ALA A 314 25.23 23.44 -5.00
CA ALA A 314 24.93 23.62 -3.59
C ALA A 314 26.17 24.13 -2.82
N PRO A 315 26.02 25.04 -1.85
CA PRO A 315 27.17 25.60 -1.15
C PRO A 315 27.89 24.59 -0.25
N LYS A 316 27.20 23.50 0.15
CA LYS A 316 27.71 22.48 1.06
C LYS A 316 27.38 21.08 0.53
N ASP A 317 28.15 20.10 0.98
CA ASP A 317 27.83 18.69 0.78
C ASP A 317 26.69 18.28 1.71
N GLU A 318 25.80 17.45 1.17
CA GLU A 318 24.65 16.87 1.87
C GLU A 318 24.99 15.42 2.22
N ALA A 319 24.75 15.05 3.48
CA ALA A 319 24.96 13.69 3.93
C ALA A 319 23.76 12.80 3.56
N TYR A 320 24.01 11.79 2.74
CA TYR A 320 23.04 10.75 2.40
C TYR A 320 23.34 9.50 3.23
N ALA A 321 22.42 9.17 4.14
CA ALA A 321 22.53 8.01 5.04
C ALA A 321 22.70 6.67 4.30
N TYR A 322 22.19 6.58 3.06
CA TYR A 322 22.27 5.38 2.23
C TYR A 322 22.78 5.66 0.82
N GLY A 323 23.53 6.74 0.63
CA GLY A 323 24.16 7.00 -0.66
C GLY A 323 25.26 5.99 -0.95
N VAL A 324 25.55 5.73 -2.22
CA VAL A 324 26.72 4.94 -2.62
C VAL A 324 27.61 5.70 -3.59
N LYS A 325 28.91 5.40 -3.53
CA LYS A 325 29.83 5.73 -4.60
C LYS A 325 29.55 4.78 -5.77
N LEU A 326 28.82 5.26 -6.77
CA LEU A 326 28.68 4.55 -8.03
C LEU A 326 29.90 4.86 -8.89
N GLU A 327 30.73 3.85 -9.14
CA GLU A 327 31.83 3.99 -10.10
C GLU A 327 31.28 4.38 -11.47
N LEU A 328 31.96 5.31 -12.15
CA LEU A 328 31.44 5.89 -13.38
C LEU A 328 31.18 4.81 -14.44
N GLY A 329 32.06 3.80 -14.57
CA GLY A 329 31.77 2.55 -15.30
C GLY A 329 31.12 2.70 -16.69
N ASN A 330 30.42 1.67 -17.15
CA ASN A 330 29.74 1.63 -18.47
C ASN A 330 28.21 1.67 -18.39
N TRP A 331 27.64 2.02 -17.24
CA TRP A 331 26.20 2.09 -17.06
C TRP A 331 25.60 3.30 -17.79
N ALA A 332 24.31 3.22 -18.12
CA ALA A 332 23.53 4.30 -18.72
C ALA A 332 22.40 4.74 -17.79
N TYR A 333 21.85 5.94 -18.00
CA TYR A 333 20.59 6.28 -17.38
C TYR A 333 19.44 5.52 -18.06
N ALA A 334 18.41 5.25 -17.29
CA ALA A 334 17.12 4.72 -17.70
C ALA A 334 16.02 5.65 -17.20
N LEU A 335 14.93 5.73 -17.95
CA LEU A 335 13.71 6.41 -17.56
C LEU A 335 12.99 5.58 -16.49
N ASP A 336 12.70 6.23 -15.36
CA ASP A 336 11.95 5.64 -14.26
C ASP A 336 10.48 5.43 -14.65
N PRO A 337 9.84 4.29 -14.31
CA PRO A 337 8.47 4.00 -14.74
C PRO A 337 7.47 4.99 -14.14
N ARG A 338 7.14 5.99 -14.94
CA ARG A 338 6.01 6.90 -14.78
C ARG A 338 5.14 6.77 -16.02
N ALA A 339 3.85 7.04 -15.87
CA ALA A 339 2.91 7.12 -16.98
C ALA A 339 3.21 8.36 -17.84
N VAL A 340 4.22 8.25 -18.71
CA VAL A 340 4.60 9.27 -19.69
C VAL A 340 4.60 8.65 -21.08
N PHE A 341 4.23 9.45 -22.07
CA PHE A 341 4.22 9.04 -23.48
C PHE A 341 5.04 10.03 -24.30
N TYR A 342 5.27 9.71 -25.58
CA TYR A 342 5.92 10.62 -26.51
C TYR A 342 4.91 11.64 -27.05
N GLY A 343 5.09 12.90 -26.68
CA GLY A 343 4.27 14.01 -27.15
C GLY A 343 4.97 14.92 -28.16
N PRO A 344 4.26 15.94 -28.68
CA PRO A 344 4.77 16.83 -29.72
C PRO A 344 5.86 17.79 -29.22
N GLY A 345 6.62 18.39 -30.14
CA GLY A 345 7.58 19.47 -29.78
C GLY A 345 9.02 19.01 -29.49
N TRP A 346 9.80 19.85 -28.83
CA TRP A 346 11.26 19.68 -28.70
C TRP A 346 11.67 18.67 -27.62
N TYR A 347 10.89 18.56 -26.55
CA TYR A 347 11.10 17.63 -25.44
C TYR A 347 10.33 16.32 -25.70
N PRO A 348 10.90 15.14 -25.41
CA PRO A 348 10.25 13.88 -25.77
C PRO A 348 9.08 13.50 -24.85
N PHE A 349 9.23 13.66 -23.53
CA PHE A 349 8.31 13.09 -22.56
C PHE A 349 7.13 14.02 -22.24
N HIS A 350 5.91 13.50 -22.33
CA HIS A 350 4.70 14.25 -22.05
C HIS A 350 3.77 13.52 -21.11
N GLU A 351 2.93 14.29 -20.44
CA GLU A 351 1.80 13.81 -19.65
C GLU A 351 0.50 14.42 -20.16
N HIS A 352 -0.62 13.74 -19.92
CA HIS A 352 -1.94 14.24 -20.30
C HIS A 352 -2.38 15.30 -19.28
N VAL A 353 -2.81 16.45 -19.80
CA VAL A 353 -3.49 17.44 -18.97
C VAL A 353 -4.86 16.87 -18.65
N THR A 354 -5.13 16.67 -17.38
CA THR A 354 -6.43 16.17 -16.91
C THR A 354 -7.25 17.31 -16.33
N CYS A 355 -8.56 17.32 -16.59
CA CYS A 355 -9.53 18.15 -15.90
C CYS A 355 -10.27 17.31 -14.86
N ARG A 356 -10.70 17.93 -13.78
CA ARG A 356 -11.61 17.28 -12.83
C ARG A 356 -13.03 17.43 -13.34
N GLU A 357 -13.69 16.31 -13.54
CA GLU A 357 -15.12 16.23 -13.84
C GLU A 357 -15.83 15.45 -12.75
N LYS A 358 -17.12 15.72 -12.54
CA LYS A 358 -17.94 14.90 -11.66
C LYS A 358 -18.11 13.51 -12.27
N ASP A 359 -17.86 12.48 -11.46
CA ASP A 359 -18.09 11.12 -11.88
C ASP A 359 -19.61 10.87 -12.01
N PRO A 360 -20.13 10.57 -13.21
CA PRO A 360 -21.56 10.33 -13.41
C PRO A 360 -22.07 9.08 -12.67
N THR A 361 -21.17 8.17 -12.30
CA THR A 361 -21.47 6.94 -11.56
C THR A 361 -21.24 7.09 -10.05
N ALA A 362 -20.53 8.14 -9.62
CA ALA A 362 -20.25 8.45 -8.22
C ALA A 362 -20.25 9.98 -8.00
N PRO A 363 -21.43 10.63 -7.86
CA PRO A 363 -21.57 12.09 -7.89
C PRO A 363 -20.78 12.86 -6.80
N LEU A 364 -20.36 12.16 -5.75
CA LEU A 364 -19.54 12.73 -4.67
C LEU A 364 -18.04 12.77 -5.03
N ASN A 365 -17.62 12.04 -6.05
CA ASN A 365 -16.23 11.94 -6.48
C ASN A 365 -15.97 12.76 -7.74
N ASP A 366 -14.79 13.35 -7.80
CA ASP A 366 -14.25 13.92 -9.03
C ASP A 366 -13.38 12.86 -9.71
N ARG A 367 -13.53 12.69 -11.01
CA ARG A 367 -12.62 11.91 -11.85
C ARG A 367 -11.71 12.83 -12.65
N ASN A 368 -10.47 12.41 -12.87
CA ASN A 368 -9.55 13.11 -13.76
C ASN A 368 -9.78 12.62 -15.19
N VAL A 369 -10.30 13.48 -16.06
CA VAL A 369 -10.56 13.17 -17.46
C VAL A 369 -9.49 13.83 -18.34
N PRO A 370 -8.89 13.11 -19.31
CA PRO A 370 -7.94 13.71 -20.23
C PRO A 370 -8.61 14.81 -21.05
N THR A 371 -8.04 16.02 -21.04
CA THR A 371 -8.53 17.16 -21.83
C THR A 371 -8.19 17.08 -23.32
N GLY A 372 -7.55 15.99 -23.75
CA GLY A 372 -6.91 15.87 -25.06
C GLY A 372 -5.62 16.69 -25.23
N ARG A 373 -5.30 17.59 -24.28
CA ARG A 373 -4.05 18.37 -24.27
C ARG A 373 -2.94 17.59 -23.57
N THR A 374 -1.71 17.89 -23.96
CA THR A 374 -0.50 17.28 -23.40
C THR A 374 0.50 18.38 -23.05
N VAL A 375 1.33 18.14 -22.04
CA VAL A 375 2.38 19.08 -21.61
C VAL A 375 3.70 18.34 -21.37
N PRO A 376 4.86 19.00 -21.57
CA PRO A 376 6.15 18.44 -21.24
C PRO A 376 6.21 17.99 -19.78
N ALA A 377 6.53 16.72 -19.55
CA ALA A 377 6.50 16.10 -18.23
C ALA A 377 7.85 16.21 -17.50
N ARG A 378 7.80 16.40 -16.18
CA ARG A 378 8.98 16.22 -15.31
C ARG A 378 9.22 14.73 -15.10
N VAL A 379 10.39 14.23 -15.50
CA VAL A 379 10.73 12.80 -15.40
C VAL A 379 11.91 12.58 -14.48
N ARG A 380 11.97 11.38 -13.88
CA ARG A 380 13.09 10.93 -13.08
C ARG A 380 13.88 9.90 -13.87
N LEU A 381 15.20 9.93 -13.75
CA LEU A 381 16.09 8.93 -14.31
C LEU A 381 16.81 8.18 -13.20
N SER A 382 17.11 6.90 -13.43
CA SER A 382 17.88 6.03 -12.57
C SER A 382 18.99 5.32 -13.37
N PRO A 383 20.11 4.91 -12.76
CA PRO A 383 21.11 4.09 -13.45
C PRO A 383 20.54 2.71 -13.86
N ASP A 384 20.89 2.22 -15.06
CA ASP A 384 20.42 0.96 -15.63
C ASP A 384 21.05 -0.32 -15.02
N VAL A 385 21.99 -0.14 -14.09
CA VAL A 385 22.67 -1.21 -13.37
C VAL A 385 22.01 -1.58 -12.04
N ALA A 386 21.03 -0.79 -11.57
CA ALA A 386 20.29 -1.10 -10.36
C ALA A 386 18.93 -0.39 -10.38
N ASP A 387 17.86 -1.17 -10.34
CA ASP A 387 16.52 -0.60 -10.25
C ASP A 387 16.32 0.06 -8.87
N PHE A 388 15.92 1.33 -8.89
CA PHE A 388 15.50 2.17 -7.78
C PHE A 388 16.39 2.39 -6.53
N SER A 389 17.65 1.94 -6.48
CA SER A 389 18.25 1.71 -5.15
C SER A 389 19.31 2.71 -4.66
N TRP A 390 19.54 3.83 -5.36
CA TRP A 390 20.52 4.84 -4.94
C TRP A 390 19.90 6.24 -4.94
N GLY A 391 19.35 6.65 -3.80
CA GLY A 391 18.73 7.97 -3.63
C GLY A 391 19.61 9.14 -4.09
N ASN A 392 20.94 8.97 -4.04
CA ASN A 392 21.92 9.95 -4.49
C ASN A 392 22.28 9.89 -5.99
N GLU A 393 21.78 8.91 -6.75
CA GLU A 393 22.08 8.77 -8.18
C GLU A 393 20.89 9.10 -9.08
N TYR A 394 19.72 9.35 -8.49
CA TYR A 394 18.57 9.83 -9.23
C TYR A 394 18.83 11.20 -9.84
N VAL A 395 18.33 11.36 -11.06
CA VAL A 395 18.33 12.64 -11.76
C VAL A 395 16.89 13.07 -11.98
N GLN A 396 16.57 14.30 -11.61
CA GLN A 396 15.30 14.91 -11.95
C GLN A 396 15.49 15.76 -13.20
N LEU A 397 14.75 15.46 -14.25
CA LEU A 397 14.67 16.27 -15.46
C LEU A 397 13.43 17.16 -15.39
N THR A 398 13.63 18.45 -15.66
CA THR A 398 12.58 19.46 -15.76
C THR A 398 12.70 20.18 -17.10
N PRO A 399 11.67 20.14 -17.97
CA PRO A 399 11.67 20.95 -19.17
C PRO A 399 11.49 22.43 -18.81
N VAL A 400 12.38 23.30 -19.30
CA VAL A 400 12.34 24.77 -19.11
C VAL A 400 12.56 25.44 -20.46
N ASP A 401 11.54 26.13 -20.98
CA ASP A 401 11.50 26.74 -22.31
C ASP A 401 11.85 25.79 -23.48
N HIS A 402 13.12 25.81 -23.90
CA HIS A 402 13.70 25.01 -24.99
C HIS A 402 14.87 24.12 -24.52
N ARG A 403 15.08 24.04 -23.20
CA ARG A 403 16.22 23.41 -22.54
C ARG A 403 15.73 22.46 -21.45
N VAL A 404 16.56 21.50 -21.07
CA VAL A 404 16.24 20.60 -19.95
C VAL A 404 17.14 20.94 -18.78
N GLU A 405 16.54 21.27 -17.65
CA GLU A 405 17.23 21.34 -16.39
C GLU A 405 17.38 19.92 -15.83
N ALA A 406 18.61 19.51 -15.54
CA ALA A 406 18.92 18.24 -14.93
C ALA A 406 19.50 18.46 -13.54
N ARG A 407 18.72 18.15 -12.51
CA ARG A 407 19.17 18.17 -11.12
C ARG A 407 19.68 16.79 -10.74
N LEU A 408 20.94 16.71 -10.31
CA LEU A 408 21.61 15.47 -9.90
C LEU A 408 22.44 15.69 -8.63
N HIS A 409 22.81 14.58 -8.00
CA HIS A 409 23.73 14.58 -6.87
C HIS A 409 25.06 13.94 -7.28
N LEU A 410 26.16 14.65 -7.00
CA LEU A 410 27.52 14.22 -7.29
C LEU A 410 28.17 13.69 -6.02
N TYR A 411 28.89 12.59 -6.10
CA TYR A 411 29.59 12.01 -4.96
C TYR A 411 30.78 12.89 -4.56
N ALA A 412 30.76 13.43 -3.35
CA ALA A 412 31.78 14.32 -2.81
C ALA A 412 32.69 13.66 -1.76
N GLY A 413 32.34 12.44 -1.32
CA GLY A 413 33.14 11.69 -0.36
C GLY A 413 32.30 10.87 0.60
N GLN A 414 32.90 10.50 1.72
CA GLN A 414 32.24 9.76 2.79
C GLN A 414 32.70 10.27 4.14
N GLU A 415 31.76 10.47 5.06
CA GLU A 415 32.02 10.92 6.44
C GLU A 415 31.16 10.09 7.40
N GLN A 416 31.79 9.48 8.41
CA GLN A 416 31.09 8.69 9.45
C GLN A 416 30.08 7.68 8.86
N ALA A 417 30.52 6.89 7.87
CA ALA A 417 29.72 5.93 7.10
C ALA A 417 28.59 6.52 6.23
N ARG A 418 28.39 7.84 6.19
CA ARG A 418 27.43 8.53 5.31
C ARG A 418 28.12 8.97 4.02
N THR A 419 27.44 8.78 2.90
CA THR A 419 27.92 9.29 1.61
C THR A 419 27.64 10.78 1.53
N LEU A 420 28.66 11.59 1.29
CA LEU A 420 28.53 13.01 1.05
C LEU A 420 28.27 13.25 -0.43
N VAL A 421 27.26 14.05 -0.75
CA VAL A 421 26.97 14.44 -2.12
C VAL A 421 26.79 15.94 -2.28
N ARG A 422 27.18 16.45 -3.44
CA ARG A 422 26.94 17.83 -3.84
C ARG A 422 25.77 17.87 -4.82
N THR A 423 24.68 18.53 -4.46
CA THR A 423 23.58 18.78 -5.39
C THR A 423 24.02 19.79 -6.45
N VAL A 424 23.86 19.44 -7.73
CA VAL A 424 24.17 20.32 -8.85
C VAL A 424 23.03 20.33 -9.87
N THR A 425 22.90 21.46 -10.55
CA THR A 425 21.97 21.62 -11.66
C THR A 425 22.76 21.81 -12.93
N LEU A 426 22.53 20.94 -13.92
CA LEU A 426 23.10 21.05 -15.26
C LEU A 426 22.02 21.48 -16.24
N GLU A 427 22.43 22.14 -17.30
CA GLU A 427 21.55 22.39 -18.44
C GLU A 427 21.89 21.43 -19.57
N VAL A 428 20.87 20.86 -20.18
CA VAL A 428 20.99 20.05 -21.39
C VAL A 428 20.25 20.74 -22.52
N ASP A 429 21.01 21.26 -23.49
CA ASP A 429 20.47 21.85 -24.69
C ASP A 429 20.34 20.79 -25.78
N LEU A 430 19.10 20.41 -26.06
CA LEU A 430 18.76 19.40 -27.06
C LEU A 430 18.89 19.89 -28.51
N ARG A 431 19.00 21.20 -28.75
CA ARG A 431 19.24 21.77 -30.09
C ARG A 431 20.72 21.70 -30.43
N SER A 432 21.56 22.25 -29.54
CA SER A 432 23.02 22.24 -29.75
C SER A 432 23.67 20.90 -29.39
N ARG A 433 22.93 19.97 -28.76
CA ARG A 433 23.41 18.67 -28.28
C ARG A 433 24.58 18.82 -27.30
N ARG A 434 24.44 19.77 -26.39
CA ARG A 434 25.47 20.09 -25.39
C ARG A 434 24.91 20.03 -23.98
N VAL A 435 25.82 19.73 -23.06
CA VAL A 435 25.58 19.84 -21.61
C VAL A 435 26.37 21.03 -21.14
N VAL A 436 25.71 21.95 -20.44
CA VAL A 436 26.32 23.12 -19.84
C VAL A 436 26.41 22.90 -18.34
N LEU A 437 27.63 22.99 -17.83
CA LEU A 437 27.92 22.89 -16.40
C LEU A 437 27.92 24.28 -15.75
N PRO A 438 27.55 24.40 -14.47
CA PRO A 438 27.78 25.61 -13.68
C PRO A 438 29.25 26.05 -13.73
N VAL A 439 29.50 27.36 -13.88
CA VAL A 439 30.87 27.92 -13.92
C VAL A 439 31.63 27.64 -12.62
N GLN A 440 30.90 27.67 -11.50
CA GLN A 440 31.37 27.41 -10.14
C GLN A 440 31.50 25.92 -9.79
N MET A 441 31.49 25.02 -10.78
CA MET A 441 31.64 23.58 -10.55
C MET A 441 33.03 23.25 -9.96
N PRO A 442 33.09 22.60 -8.77
CA PRO A 442 34.34 22.11 -8.20
C PRO A 442 35.11 21.19 -9.14
N ALA A 443 36.44 21.31 -9.18
CA ALA A 443 37.29 20.61 -10.15
C ALA A 443 37.26 19.08 -9.98
N ASP A 444 37.20 18.62 -8.74
CA ASP A 444 37.07 17.23 -8.32
C ASP A 444 35.73 16.59 -8.74
N LEU A 445 34.65 17.37 -8.81
CA LEU A 445 33.33 16.91 -9.21
C LEU A 445 33.04 17.05 -10.71
N ARG A 446 33.83 17.86 -11.42
CA ARG A 446 33.60 18.21 -12.83
C ARG A 446 33.55 16.98 -13.74
N HIS A 447 34.50 16.06 -13.59
CA HIS A 447 34.53 14.86 -14.42
C HIS A 447 33.26 14.00 -14.26
N GLN A 448 32.79 13.85 -13.02
CA GLN A 448 31.55 13.12 -12.74
C GLN A 448 30.33 13.82 -13.37
N ALA A 449 30.27 15.14 -13.27
CA ALA A 449 29.22 15.96 -13.87
C ALA A 449 29.19 15.82 -15.40
N GLU A 450 30.35 15.83 -16.06
CA GLU A 450 30.49 15.68 -17.52
C GLU A 450 29.98 14.31 -17.98
N VAL A 451 30.42 13.24 -17.32
CA VAL A 451 30.02 11.87 -17.67
C VAL A 451 28.52 11.66 -17.46
N LYS A 452 27.98 12.03 -16.28
CA LYS A 452 26.55 11.91 -15.98
C LYS A 452 25.71 12.79 -16.91
N GLY A 453 26.15 14.03 -17.13
CA GLY A 453 25.55 14.96 -18.08
C GLY A 453 25.46 14.38 -19.50
N ARG A 454 26.56 13.78 -19.97
CA ARG A 454 26.59 13.16 -21.30
C ARG A 454 25.59 12.01 -21.42
N ARG A 455 25.48 11.17 -20.39
CA ARG A 455 24.50 10.06 -20.36
C ARG A 455 23.05 10.55 -20.40
N ILE A 456 22.75 11.65 -19.69
CA ILE A 456 21.43 12.28 -19.74
C ILE A 456 21.12 12.75 -21.16
N LEU A 457 22.08 13.40 -21.82
CA LEU A 457 21.93 13.83 -23.21
C LEU A 457 21.73 12.63 -24.16
N ASP A 458 22.51 11.56 -24.00
CA ASP A 458 22.42 10.37 -24.84
C ASP A 458 21.04 9.68 -24.68
N LEU A 459 20.51 9.61 -23.45
CA LEU A 459 19.15 9.13 -23.18
C LEU A 459 18.09 10.00 -23.88
N LEU A 460 18.16 11.32 -23.71
CA LEU A 460 17.20 12.24 -24.35
C LEU A 460 17.27 12.17 -25.88
N GLN A 461 18.45 11.95 -26.45
CA GLN A 461 18.62 11.72 -27.89
C GLN A 461 18.07 10.36 -28.34
N ALA A 462 18.23 9.31 -27.54
CA ALA A 462 17.60 8.02 -27.81
C ALA A 462 16.06 8.16 -27.82
N ALA A 463 15.48 8.79 -26.81
CA ALA A 463 14.04 9.04 -26.73
C ALA A 463 13.50 9.84 -27.94
N ARG A 464 14.22 10.88 -28.37
CA ARG A 464 13.85 11.64 -29.57
C ARG A 464 13.92 10.82 -30.85
N ARG A 465 14.88 9.89 -30.96
CA ARG A 465 14.99 8.97 -32.10
C ARG A 465 13.83 7.98 -32.14
N GLU A 466 13.48 7.37 -31.00
CA GLU A 466 12.32 6.47 -30.92
C GLU A 466 11.03 7.17 -31.37
N ARG A 467 10.79 8.38 -30.86
CA ARG A 467 9.64 9.17 -31.26
C ARG A 467 9.66 9.51 -32.76
N ALA A 468 10.82 9.87 -33.31
CA ALA A 468 10.97 10.15 -34.74
C ALA A 468 10.70 8.92 -35.62
N GLN A 469 10.89 7.70 -35.08
CA GLN A 469 10.55 6.43 -35.70
C GLN A 469 9.06 6.05 -35.52
N GLY A 470 8.24 6.93 -34.94
CA GLY A 470 6.80 6.72 -34.78
C GLY A 470 6.38 6.00 -33.50
N ALA A 471 7.31 5.73 -32.57
CA ALA A 471 6.96 5.19 -31.27
C ALA A 471 6.05 6.18 -30.51
N LYS A 472 4.96 5.67 -29.92
CA LYS A 472 4.02 6.46 -29.11
C LYS A 472 4.44 6.55 -27.64
N GLU A 473 5.26 5.60 -27.18
CA GLU A 473 5.67 5.47 -25.78
C GLU A 473 7.15 5.09 -25.69
N PRO A 474 7.84 5.43 -24.58
CA PRO A 474 9.24 5.07 -24.37
C PRO A 474 9.46 3.56 -24.32
N ARG A 475 10.50 3.06 -25.00
CA ARG A 475 10.86 1.62 -24.96
C ARG A 475 12.35 1.41 -24.70
N ALA A 476 13.22 1.90 -25.57
CA ALA A 476 14.68 1.73 -25.45
C ALA A 476 15.29 2.54 -24.31
N VAL A 477 14.65 3.65 -23.94
CA VAL A 477 15.08 4.46 -22.79
C VAL A 477 14.52 3.95 -21.46
N LEU A 478 13.64 2.95 -21.48
CA LEU A 478 13.28 2.22 -20.27
C LEU A 478 14.44 1.33 -19.85
N GLY A 479 14.58 1.15 -18.54
CA GLY A 479 15.56 0.23 -18.00
C GLY A 479 15.26 -1.21 -18.43
N PRO A 480 16.26 -2.10 -18.41
CA PRO A 480 16.10 -3.50 -18.82
C PRO A 480 14.98 -4.25 -18.08
N TRP A 481 14.52 -3.72 -16.94
CA TRP A 481 13.44 -4.27 -16.12
C TRP A 481 12.02 -3.90 -16.58
N ASP A 482 11.85 -2.87 -17.41
CA ASP A 482 10.54 -2.40 -17.92
C ASP A 482 10.40 -2.54 -19.45
N ARG A 483 11.40 -3.11 -20.12
CA ARG A 483 11.28 -3.47 -21.54
C ARG A 483 10.40 -4.72 -21.66
N ASP A 484 9.31 -4.62 -22.41
CA ASP A 484 8.59 -5.81 -22.85
C ASP A 484 9.58 -6.77 -23.52
N PRO A 485 9.46 -8.10 -23.30
CA PRO A 485 10.28 -9.05 -24.04
C PRO A 485 10.05 -8.84 -25.55
N PRO A 486 11.09 -9.01 -26.39
CA PRO A 486 10.88 -8.98 -27.84
C PRO A 486 9.78 -9.99 -28.16
N SER A 487 8.73 -9.53 -28.86
CA SER A 487 7.71 -10.44 -29.37
C SER A 487 8.44 -11.52 -30.17
N ALA A 488 8.17 -12.78 -29.87
CA ALA A 488 8.71 -13.92 -30.60
C ALA A 488 8.10 -13.95 -32.01
N ASP A 489 8.49 -13.00 -32.86
CA ASP A 489 8.22 -12.90 -34.28
C ASP A 489 9.31 -12.02 -34.91
N THR A 490 10.51 -12.59 -35.03
CA THR A 490 11.51 -12.32 -36.09
C THR A 490 12.47 -13.49 -36.18
#